data_AF-A0A7J4EGL5-F1
#
_entry.id   AF-A0A7J4EGL5-F1
#
_cell.length_a   1.000
_cell.length_b   1.000
_cell.length_c   1.000
_cell.angle_alpha   90.00
_cell.angle_beta   90.00
_cell.angle_gamma   90.00
#
_symmetry.space_group_name_H-M   'P 1'
#
loop_
_entity.id
_entity.type
_entity.pdbx_description
1 polymer ?
#
loop_
_entity_poly.entity_id
_entity_poly.type
_entity_poly.pdbx_seq_one_letter_code
_entity_poly.pdbx_strand_id
1 'polypeptide(L)'
;MPSTIVEKIFAHASGEKTVSSGDKVWADIDLVAMRYGKLWCRVPEIMKIIVSGKLKEFVTPKDVILRIIKHLGTDGLSYKAVKFEGDTIENLGVDGRITLLSMVTEMDGRIGFIKPNKKVIDFLSKRSGGEIKPVESDEDAEYLDVFELDVSSLEPQVACPHSPDNVKNVREVEGTLVSQVFIGSRTD
;
A
#
# COMPACT_ATOMS: atom_id res chain seq x y z
N MET A 1 -7.72 -11.84 8.02
CA MET A 1 -7.56 -11.08 6.75
C MET A 1 -7.14 -9.68 7.11
N PRO A 2 -6.20 -9.06 6.37
CA PRO A 2 -5.85 -7.65 6.55
C PRO A 2 -7.12 -6.81 6.37
N SER A 3 -7.43 -5.98 7.36
CA SER A 3 -8.69 -5.25 7.42
C SER A 3 -8.49 -3.76 7.15
N THR A 4 -9.30 -3.18 6.28
CA THR A 4 -9.19 -1.78 5.80
C THR A 4 -9.36 -0.74 6.93
N ILE A 5 -9.03 0.55 6.63
CA ILE A 5 -9.22 1.67 7.57
C ILE A 5 -10.61 1.68 8.19
N VAL A 6 -11.58 1.44 7.34
CA VAL A 6 -12.99 1.49 7.65
C VAL A 6 -13.38 0.26 8.50
N GLU A 7 -12.83 -0.93 8.23
CA GLU A 7 -13.09 -2.16 9.02
C GLU A 7 -12.65 -2.05 10.47
N LYS A 8 -11.48 -1.49 10.77
CA LYS A 8 -11.07 -1.39 12.18
C LYS A 8 -11.75 -0.28 12.95
N ILE A 9 -12.10 0.84 12.29
CA ILE A 9 -12.89 1.91 12.94
C ILE A 9 -14.26 1.36 13.33
N PHE A 10 -14.86 0.56 12.45
CA PHE A 10 -16.17 -0.03 12.65
C PHE A 10 -16.17 -1.11 13.72
N ALA A 11 -15.20 -2.02 13.71
CA ALA A 11 -15.02 -3.02 14.76
C ALA A 11 -14.92 -2.37 16.16
N HIS A 12 -14.14 -1.30 16.28
CA HIS A 12 -14.03 -0.55 17.54
C HIS A 12 -15.34 0.12 17.95
N ALA A 13 -16.04 0.76 17.01
CA ALA A 13 -17.31 1.44 17.29
C ALA A 13 -18.45 0.49 17.67
N SER A 14 -18.42 -0.75 17.17
CA SER A 14 -19.46 -1.75 17.45
C SER A 14 -19.15 -2.68 18.62
N GLY A 15 -17.94 -2.63 19.19
CA GLY A 15 -17.47 -3.57 20.20
C GLY A 15 -17.15 -4.97 19.63
N GLU A 16 -17.13 -5.11 18.31
CA GLU A 16 -16.78 -6.36 17.62
C GLU A 16 -15.25 -6.45 17.42
N LYS A 17 -14.70 -7.67 17.40
CA LYS A 17 -13.25 -7.85 17.15
C LYS A 17 -12.86 -7.60 15.70
N THR A 18 -13.77 -7.86 14.77
CA THR A 18 -13.60 -7.68 13.32
C THR A 18 -14.97 -7.43 12.72
N VAL A 19 -15.03 -6.64 11.65
CA VAL A 19 -16.23 -6.52 10.82
C VAL A 19 -15.90 -6.88 9.38
N SER A 20 -16.85 -7.52 8.73
CA SER A 20 -16.81 -8.00 7.35
C SER A 20 -17.78 -7.18 6.51
N SER A 21 -17.55 -7.11 5.19
CA SER A 21 -18.51 -6.52 4.26
C SER A 21 -19.89 -7.18 4.43
N GLY A 22 -20.91 -6.38 4.75
CA GLY A 22 -22.28 -6.84 5.02
C GLY A 22 -22.68 -6.88 6.48
N ASP A 23 -21.75 -6.66 7.43
CA ASP A 23 -22.11 -6.53 8.84
C ASP A 23 -22.88 -5.23 9.10
N LYS A 24 -23.74 -5.22 10.13
CA LYS A 24 -24.62 -4.07 10.43
C LYS A 24 -23.89 -2.74 10.55
N VAL A 25 -22.68 -2.76 11.09
CA VAL A 25 -21.84 -1.57 11.29
C VAL A 25 -21.47 -0.90 9.96
N TRP A 26 -21.25 -1.70 8.91
CA TRP A 26 -21.02 -1.21 7.56
C TRP A 26 -22.25 -0.56 6.98
N ALA A 27 -23.40 -1.24 7.10
CA ALA A 27 -24.66 -0.73 6.61
C ALA A 27 -25.00 0.62 7.25
N ASP A 28 -24.80 0.78 8.56
CA ASP A 28 -25.13 2.02 9.26
C ASP A 28 -24.25 3.19 8.81
N ILE A 29 -22.97 2.96 8.50
CA ILE A 29 -22.04 4.03 8.17
C ILE A 29 -22.10 4.40 6.70
N ASP A 30 -22.28 3.42 5.81
CA ASP A 30 -22.63 3.68 4.42
C ASP A 30 -23.94 4.48 4.36
N LEU A 31 -24.92 4.15 5.21
CA LEU A 31 -26.20 4.85 5.28
C LEU A 31 -26.05 6.26 5.85
N VAL A 32 -25.18 6.50 6.84
CA VAL A 32 -24.83 7.86 7.31
C VAL A 32 -24.13 8.65 6.20
N ALA A 33 -23.13 8.08 5.52
CA ALA A 33 -22.41 8.74 4.45
C ALA A 33 -23.35 9.09 3.28
N MET A 34 -24.23 8.16 2.88
CA MET A 34 -25.25 8.39 1.85
C MET A 34 -26.32 9.41 2.29
N ARG A 35 -26.75 9.38 3.55
CA ARG A 35 -27.80 10.27 4.07
C ARG A 35 -27.34 11.72 4.21
N TYR A 36 -26.11 11.91 4.69
CA TYR A 36 -25.57 13.21 5.07
C TYR A 36 -24.49 13.73 4.11
N GLY A 37 -23.98 12.90 3.21
CA GLY A 37 -22.90 13.24 2.27
C GLY A 37 -21.55 13.46 2.94
N LYS A 38 -21.38 13.03 4.21
CA LYS A 38 -20.19 13.29 5.04
C LYS A 38 -19.93 12.13 5.99
N LEU A 39 -18.65 11.94 6.34
CA LEU A 39 -18.21 10.92 7.29
C LEU A 39 -17.15 11.50 8.24
N TRP A 40 -17.10 10.98 9.47
CA TRP A 40 -16.04 11.28 10.42
C TRP A 40 -14.87 10.32 10.23
N CYS A 41 -13.70 10.87 9.92
CA CYS A 41 -12.45 10.11 9.85
C CYS A 41 -11.47 10.73 10.84
N ARG A 42 -10.87 9.93 11.72
CA ARG A 42 -9.73 10.38 12.51
C ARG A 42 -8.50 10.43 11.60
N VAL A 43 -7.80 11.56 11.65
CA VAL A 43 -6.59 11.80 10.86
C VAL A 43 -5.50 10.86 11.34
N PRO A 44 -4.94 9.99 10.47
CA PRO A 44 -3.85 9.10 10.84
C PRO A 44 -2.51 9.87 10.84
N GLU A 45 -1.58 9.44 11.69
CA GLU A 45 -0.18 9.84 11.60
C GLU A 45 0.45 9.21 10.35
N ILE A 46 1.49 9.84 9.80
CA ILE A 46 2.10 9.43 8.53
C ILE A 46 3.50 8.86 8.77
N MET A 47 3.75 7.65 8.29
CA MET A 47 5.10 7.11 8.09
C MET A 47 5.56 7.45 6.66
N LYS A 48 6.76 7.99 6.52
CA LYS A 48 7.40 8.19 5.22
C LYS A 48 8.27 6.98 4.89
N ILE A 49 8.16 6.48 3.66
CA ILE A 49 9.02 5.44 3.10
C ILE A 49 9.75 6.02 1.90
N ILE A 50 11.07 6.11 1.99
CA ILE A 50 11.95 6.61 0.93
C ILE A 50 12.62 5.42 0.26
N VAL A 51 12.32 5.19 -1.01
CA VAL A 51 12.90 4.09 -1.80
C VAL A 51 13.84 4.66 -2.85
N SER A 52 15.11 4.26 -2.75
CA SER A 52 16.17 4.78 -3.61
C SER A 52 16.89 3.70 -4.41
N GLY A 53 17.48 4.11 -5.53
CA GLY A 53 18.24 3.24 -6.40
C GLY A 53 17.44 2.73 -7.60
N LYS A 54 18.12 1.94 -8.44
CA LYS A 54 17.56 1.43 -9.69
C LYS A 54 17.23 -0.06 -9.57
N LEU A 55 15.98 -0.41 -9.89
CA LEU A 55 15.56 -1.81 -9.98
C LEU A 55 16.40 -2.54 -11.03
N LYS A 56 16.95 -3.68 -10.64
CA LYS A 56 17.67 -4.60 -11.52
C LYS A 56 16.70 -5.32 -12.45
N GLU A 57 17.26 -5.97 -13.46
CA GLU A 57 16.49 -6.85 -14.34
C GLU A 57 15.73 -7.91 -13.51
N PHE A 58 14.47 -8.18 -13.88
CA PHE A 58 13.53 -9.06 -13.18
C PHE A 58 13.11 -8.63 -11.77
N VAL A 59 13.57 -7.48 -11.28
CA VAL A 59 13.07 -6.89 -10.03
C VAL A 59 11.95 -5.90 -10.35
N THR A 60 10.83 -6.08 -9.67
CA THR A 60 9.57 -5.38 -9.92
C THR A 60 9.13 -4.58 -8.68
N PRO A 61 8.12 -3.70 -8.82
CA PRO A 61 7.51 -3.03 -7.67
C PRO A 61 6.96 -4.00 -6.61
N LYS A 62 6.58 -5.24 -7.01
CA LYS A 62 6.16 -6.29 -6.09
C LYS A 62 7.28 -6.66 -5.12
N ASP A 63 8.50 -6.78 -5.62
CA ASP A 63 9.67 -7.13 -4.80
C ASP A 63 9.99 -6.02 -3.79
N VAL A 64 9.83 -4.77 -4.21
CA VAL A 64 10.01 -3.60 -3.34
C VAL A 64 9.02 -3.64 -2.17
N ILE A 65 7.72 -3.79 -2.45
CA ILE A 65 6.73 -3.79 -1.36
C ILE A 65 6.85 -5.03 -0.47
N LEU A 66 7.19 -6.21 -1.03
CA LEU A 66 7.49 -7.39 -0.21
C LEU A 66 8.69 -7.16 0.71
N ARG A 67 9.74 -6.47 0.23
CA ARG A 67 10.88 -6.13 1.09
C ARG A 67 10.49 -5.18 2.23
N ILE A 68 9.59 -4.24 1.96
CA ILE A 68 9.05 -3.32 2.97
C ILE A 68 8.19 -4.09 3.98
N ILE A 69 7.28 -4.96 3.53
CA ILE A 69 6.43 -5.80 4.39
C ILE A 69 7.29 -6.70 5.28
N LYS A 70 8.38 -7.28 4.75
CA LYS A 70 9.33 -8.07 5.56
C LYS A 70 9.92 -7.28 6.73
N HIS A 71 10.18 -5.98 6.51
CA HIS A 71 10.81 -5.12 7.51
C HIS A 71 9.80 -4.62 8.55
N LEU A 72 8.64 -4.15 8.08
CA LEU A 72 7.61 -3.57 8.94
C LEU A 72 6.71 -4.63 9.61
N GLY A 73 6.63 -5.84 9.06
CA GLY A 73 5.71 -6.86 9.51
C GLY A 73 4.26 -6.55 9.12
N THR A 74 3.35 -7.44 9.55
CA THR A 74 1.91 -7.30 9.21
C THR A 74 1.16 -6.20 9.97
N ASP A 75 1.79 -5.60 10.98
CA ASP A 75 1.21 -4.58 11.86
C ASP A 75 2.03 -3.28 11.95
N GLY A 76 3.14 -3.17 11.20
CA GLY A 76 4.07 -2.03 11.30
C GLY A 76 3.48 -0.66 10.91
N LEU A 77 2.35 -0.64 10.19
CA LEU A 77 1.61 0.58 9.85
C LEU A 77 0.29 0.70 10.60
N SER A 78 0.13 0.02 11.75
CA SER A 78 -1.13 0.03 12.48
C SER A 78 -1.61 1.45 12.80
N TYR A 79 -2.78 1.79 12.27
CA TYR A 79 -3.40 3.12 12.34
C TYR A 79 -2.61 4.27 11.70
N LYS A 80 -1.57 3.98 10.91
CA LYS A 80 -0.78 4.97 10.19
C LYS A 80 -1.20 5.04 8.73
N ALA A 81 -1.05 6.22 8.14
CA ALA A 81 -0.95 6.37 6.69
C ALA A 81 0.51 6.22 6.28
N VAL A 82 0.75 5.90 5.01
CA VAL A 82 2.10 5.77 4.46
C VAL A 82 2.27 6.68 3.26
N LYS A 83 3.42 7.35 3.18
CA LYS A 83 3.82 8.15 2.04
C LYS A 83 5.06 7.55 1.41
N PHE A 84 4.98 7.17 0.13
CA PHE A 84 6.14 6.68 -0.61
C PHE A 84 6.80 7.82 -1.40
N GLU A 85 8.12 7.94 -1.26
CA GLU A 85 8.97 8.90 -1.96
C GLU A 85 10.27 8.23 -2.42
N GLY A 86 11.11 8.98 -3.14
CA GLY A 86 12.41 8.53 -3.62
C GLY A 86 12.46 8.29 -5.13
N ASP A 87 13.68 8.22 -5.68
CA ASP A 87 13.92 8.12 -7.12
C ASP A 87 13.38 6.83 -7.72
N THR A 88 13.40 5.71 -6.98
CA THR A 88 12.76 4.48 -7.44
C THR A 88 11.27 4.70 -7.67
N ILE A 89 10.58 5.29 -6.69
CA ILE A 89 9.14 5.57 -6.74
C ILE A 89 8.80 6.55 -7.86
N GLU A 90 9.61 7.59 -8.02
CA GLU A 90 9.42 8.61 -9.05
C GLU A 90 9.48 8.01 -10.46
N ASN A 91 10.33 7.01 -10.68
CA ASN A 91 10.48 6.37 -11.98
C ASN A 91 9.34 5.40 -12.35
N LEU A 92 8.54 4.95 -11.38
CA LEU A 92 7.44 3.99 -11.59
C LEU A 92 6.32 4.55 -12.47
N GLY A 93 5.73 3.67 -13.28
CA GLY A 93 4.46 3.89 -13.98
C GLY A 93 3.25 3.80 -13.03
N VAL A 94 2.06 3.93 -13.61
CA VAL A 94 0.78 3.85 -12.85
C VAL A 94 0.60 2.46 -12.25
N ASP A 95 0.91 1.43 -13.02
CA ASP A 95 0.85 0.00 -12.67
C ASP A 95 1.70 -0.29 -11.42
N GLY A 96 2.99 0.01 -11.45
CA GLY A 96 3.87 -0.22 -10.29
C GLY A 96 3.44 0.53 -9.04
N ARG A 97 2.90 1.74 -9.19
CA ARG A 97 2.35 2.53 -8.07
C ARG A 97 1.10 1.89 -7.48
N ILE A 98 0.22 1.33 -8.32
CA ILE A 98 -0.94 0.56 -7.86
C ILE A 98 -0.48 -0.67 -7.09
N THR A 99 0.52 -1.41 -7.57
CA THR A 99 1.08 -2.57 -6.85
C THR A 99 1.51 -2.20 -5.43
N LEU A 100 2.32 -1.14 -5.27
CA LEU A 100 2.75 -0.67 -3.94
C LEU A 100 1.57 -0.29 -3.05
N LEU A 101 0.67 0.55 -3.56
CA LEU A 101 -0.47 1.08 -2.79
C LEU A 101 -1.48 0.01 -2.40
N SER A 102 -1.69 -0.98 -3.27
CA SER A 102 -2.64 -2.08 -3.06
C SER A 102 -2.26 -3.02 -1.91
N MET A 103 -0.98 -3.03 -1.51
CA MET A 103 -0.46 -3.91 -0.46
C MET A 103 -0.17 -3.18 0.85
N VAL A 104 -0.50 -1.89 0.95
CA VAL A 104 -0.42 -1.12 2.20
C VAL A 104 -1.26 -1.75 3.32
N THR A 105 -2.40 -2.34 2.97
CA THR A 105 -3.27 -3.05 3.90
C THR A 105 -2.60 -4.26 4.55
N GLU A 106 -1.56 -4.83 3.92
CA GLU A 106 -0.94 -6.07 4.41
C GLU A 106 0.02 -5.81 5.57
N MET A 107 0.35 -4.54 5.80
CA MET A 107 1.10 -4.02 6.95
C MET A 107 0.18 -3.28 7.94
N ASP A 108 -1.13 -3.45 7.82
CA ASP A 108 -2.15 -2.73 8.59
C ASP A 108 -2.23 -1.21 8.35
N GLY A 109 -1.74 -0.76 7.20
CA GLY A 109 -1.78 0.65 6.81
C GLY A 109 -3.18 1.10 6.42
N ARG A 110 -3.51 2.34 6.78
CA ARG A 110 -4.83 2.92 6.52
C ARG A 110 -5.03 3.37 5.08
N ILE A 111 -4.01 4.02 4.53
CA ILE A 111 -3.99 4.58 3.20
C ILE A 111 -2.54 4.82 2.80
N GLY A 112 -2.24 4.66 1.51
CA GLY A 112 -0.95 5.00 0.93
C GLY A 112 -1.05 6.20 0.00
N PHE A 113 -0.01 7.02 -0.02
CA PHE A 113 0.11 8.19 -0.87
C PHE A 113 1.40 8.13 -1.68
N ILE A 114 1.30 8.49 -2.97
CA ILE A 114 2.46 8.73 -3.82
C ILE A 114 2.18 10.00 -4.61
N LYS A 115 3.09 10.97 -4.54
CA LYS A 115 3.01 12.19 -5.36
C LYS A 115 2.92 11.80 -6.84
N PRO A 116 1.92 12.26 -7.61
CA PRO A 116 1.78 11.87 -9.00
C PRO A 116 2.93 12.46 -9.82
N ASN A 117 3.65 11.61 -10.53
CA ASN A 117 4.66 12.06 -11.49
C ASN A 117 4.01 12.47 -12.81
N LYS A 118 4.83 12.99 -13.74
CA LYS A 118 4.37 13.36 -15.08
C LYS A 118 3.64 12.23 -15.82
N LYS A 119 4.13 10.98 -15.72
CA LYS A 119 3.49 9.83 -16.38
C LYS A 119 2.08 9.58 -15.84
N VAL A 120 1.89 9.71 -14.51
CA VAL A 120 0.58 9.59 -13.87
C VAL A 120 -0.33 10.73 -14.28
N ILE A 121 0.15 11.97 -14.27
CA ILE A 121 -0.62 13.15 -14.68
C ILE A 121 -1.05 13.03 -16.14
N ASP A 122 -0.16 12.62 -17.05
CA ASP A 122 -0.46 12.43 -18.47
C ASP A 122 -1.49 11.30 -18.67
N PHE A 123 -1.36 10.20 -17.92
CA PHE A 123 -2.30 9.07 -17.94
C PHE A 123 -3.70 9.46 -17.45
N LEU A 124 -3.78 10.28 -16.39
CA LEU A 124 -5.03 10.74 -15.80
C LEU A 124 -5.69 11.81 -16.66
N SER A 125 -4.94 12.82 -17.12
CA SER A 125 -5.45 13.93 -17.94
C SER A 125 -6.12 13.44 -19.23
N LYS A 126 -5.57 12.38 -19.84
CA LYS A 126 -6.17 11.73 -21.03
C LYS A 126 -7.54 11.07 -20.75
N ARG A 127 -7.83 10.73 -19.49
CA ARG A 127 -9.07 10.05 -19.09
C ARG A 127 -10.07 10.96 -18.39
N SER A 128 -9.60 11.92 -17.59
CA SER A 128 -10.45 12.83 -16.83
C SER A 128 -11.07 13.92 -17.70
N GLY A 129 -10.47 14.23 -18.86
CA GLY A 129 -10.91 15.32 -19.73
C GLY A 129 -10.69 16.72 -19.13
N GLY A 130 -9.90 16.82 -18.06
CA GLY A 130 -9.67 18.05 -17.32
C GLY A 130 -8.30 18.10 -16.64
N GLU A 131 -7.92 19.29 -16.20
CA GLU A 131 -6.64 19.55 -15.53
C GLU A 131 -6.58 18.83 -14.18
N ILE A 132 -5.54 18.02 -13.98
CA ILE A 132 -5.27 17.37 -12.69
C ILE A 132 -4.39 18.31 -11.86
N LYS A 133 -4.93 18.83 -10.76
CA LYS A 133 -4.20 19.63 -9.78
C LYS A 133 -3.73 18.73 -8.64
N PRO A 134 -2.43 18.37 -8.58
CA PRO A 134 -1.92 17.52 -7.51
C PRO A 134 -1.95 18.28 -6.18
N VAL A 135 -2.25 17.55 -5.11
CA VAL A 135 -2.05 18.02 -3.73
C VAL A 135 -0.69 17.50 -3.27
N GLU A 136 0.12 18.39 -2.72
CA GLU A 136 1.46 18.09 -2.26
C GLU A 136 1.55 18.28 -0.75
N SER A 137 2.56 17.66 -0.14
CA SER A 137 2.88 17.91 1.26
C SER A 137 3.65 19.22 1.37
N ASP A 138 3.43 19.94 2.47
CA ASP A 138 4.23 21.09 2.83
C ASP A 138 5.69 20.71 3.09
N GLU A 139 6.60 21.66 2.91
CA GLU A 139 8.05 21.45 3.08
C GLU A 139 8.43 21.12 4.53
N ASP A 140 7.66 21.64 5.49
CA ASP A 140 7.82 21.46 6.93
C ASP A 140 6.91 20.36 7.51
N ALA A 141 6.32 19.52 6.65
CA ALA A 141 5.47 18.41 7.10
C ALA A 141 6.24 17.44 8.00
N GLU A 142 5.69 17.19 9.19
CA GLU A 142 6.23 16.23 10.15
C GLU A 142 5.74 14.80 9.85
N TYR A 143 6.63 13.83 10.02
CA TYR A 143 6.34 12.41 9.84
C TYR A 143 6.68 11.68 11.13
N LEU A 144 5.79 10.78 11.56
CA LEU A 144 5.98 10.02 12.79
C LEU A 144 7.24 9.16 12.72
N ASP A 145 7.46 8.53 11.56
CA ASP A 145 8.60 7.66 11.29
C ASP A 145 9.06 7.85 9.84
N VAL A 146 10.35 7.62 9.60
CA VAL A 146 10.95 7.57 8.27
C VAL A 146 11.69 6.24 8.10
N PHE A 147 11.35 5.49 7.05
CA PHE A 147 12.04 4.27 6.66
C PHE A 147 12.69 4.45 5.29
N GLU A 148 13.97 4.11 5.18
CA GLU A 148 14.74 4.24 3.95
C GLU A 148 15.13 2.85 3.41
N LEU A 149 14.93 2.63 2.11
CA LEU A 149 15.24 1.39 1.42
C LEU A 149 16.05 1.66 0.15
N ASP A 150 17.27 1.15 0.07
CA ASP A 150 18.03 1.07 -1.18
C ASP A 150 17.71 -0.25 -1.90
N VAL A 151 17.21 -0.15 -3.13
CA VAL A 151 16.84 -1.30 -3.98
C VAL A 151 17.96 -1.73 -4.93
N SER A 152 19.12 -1.08 -4.91
CA SER A 152 20.24 -1.36 -5.82
C SER A 152 20.77 -2.79 -5.66
N SER A 153 20.67 -3.36 -4.47
CA SER A 153 21.02 -4.77 -4.20
C SER A 153 19.80 -5.69 -4.07
N LEU A 154 18.59 -5.20 -4.33
CA LEU A 154 17.37 -6.01 -4.21
C LEU A 154 17.36 -7.11 -5.27
N GLU A 155 16.97 -8.31 -4.84
CA GLU A 155 16.77 -9.48 -5.68
C GLU A 155 15.27 -9.80 -5.74
N PRO A 156 14.80 -10.62 -6.70
CA PRO A 156 13.42 -11.09 -6.70
C PRO A 156 13.03 -11.71 -5.34
N GLN A 157 11.88 -11.31 -4.83
CA GLN A 157 11.33 -11.66 -3.53
C GLN A 157 10.11 -12.56 -3.68
N VAL A 158 9.85 -13.39 -2.67
CA VAL A 158 8.64 -14.21 -2.58
C VAL A 158 8.15 -14.26 -1.14
N ALA A 159 6.87 -13.96 -0.94
CA ALA A 159 6.21 -14.22 0.34
C ALA A 159 5.89 -15.72 0.46
N CYS A 160 6.52 -16.37 1.44
CA CYS A 160 6.36 -17.79 1.70
C CYS A 160 5.18 -18.04 2.64
N PRO A 161 4.50 -19.21 2.55
CA PRO A 161 3.47 -19.57 3.51
C PRO A 161 3.97 -19.53 4.96
N HIS A 162 3.14 -19.20 5.96
CA HIS A 162 1.72 -18.85 5.88
C HIS A 162 1.45 -17.35 6.14
N SER A 163 2.46 -16.48 6.01
CA SER A 163 2.34 -15.06 6.35
C SER A 163 2.93 -14.17 5.25
N PRO A 164 2.31 -13.03 4.92
CA PRO A 164 2.80 -12.13 3.87
C PRO A 164 4.16 -11.48 4.19
N ASP A 165 4.54 -11.39 5.47
CA ASP A 165 5.84 -10.89 5.93
C ASP A 165 6.94 -11.96 5.97
N ASN A 166 6.61 -13.24 5.74
CA ASN A 166 7.59 -14.32 5.58
C ASN A 166 8.23 -14.26 4.18
N VAL A 167 8.88 -13.15 3.87
CA VAL A 167 9.46 -12.88 2.57
C VAL A 167 10.89 -13.40 2.51
N LYS A 168 11.22 -14.10 1.42
CA LYS A 168 12.56 -14.61 1.14
C LYS A 168 13.01 -14.16 -0.26
N ASN A 169 14.32 -14.14 -0.49
CA ASN A 169 14.82 -14.08 -1.86
C ASN A 169 14.38 -15.36 -2.58
N VAL A 170 13.99 -15.26 -3.84
CA VAL A 170 13.53 -16.41 -4.64
C VAL A 170 14.58 -17.54 -4.65
N ARG A 171 15.87 -17.20 -4.64
CA ARG A 171 16.98 -18.17 -4.58
C ARG A 171 16.96 -19.05 -3.31
N GLU A 172 16.45 -18.55 -2.20
CA GLU A 172 16.40 -19.30 -0.94
C GLU A 172 15.40 -20.46 -0.97
N VAL A 173 14.46 -20.43 -1.92
CA VAL A 173 13.41 -21.45 -2.08
C VAL A 173 13.50 -22.16 -3.43
N GLU A 174 14.63 -22.01 -4.12
CA GLU A 174 14.90 -22.67 -5.38
C GLU A 174 14.81 -24.20 -5.23
N GLY A 175 14.25 -24.87 -6.25
CA GLY A 175 14.01 -26.31 -6.23
C GLY A 175 12.68 -26.74 -5.60
N THR A 176 11.91 -25.80 -5.02
CA THR A 176 10.55 -26.09 -4.55
C THR A 176 9.64 -26.43 -5.73
N LEU A 177 9.02 -27.62 -5.69
CA LEU A 177 8.06 -28.04 -6.71
C LEU A 177 6.79 -27.19 -6.63
N VAL A 178 6.43 -26.57 -7.76
CA VAL A 178 5.20 -25.78 -7.90
C VAL A 178 4.25 -26.52 -8.83
N SER A 179 3.07 -26.89 -8.31
CA SER A 179 2.05 -27.60 -9.09
C SER A 179 1.14 -26.65 -9.88
N GLN A 180 1.03 -25.40 -9.47
CA GLN A 180 0.17 -24.40 -10.11
C GLN A 180 0.80 -23.01 -10.01
N VAL A 181 0.70 -22.25 -11.10
CA VAL A 181 1.07 -20.84 -11.15
C VAL A 181 -0.15 -20.03 -11.55
N PHE A 182 -0.41 -18.96 -10.82
CA PHE A 182 -1.47 -18.00 -11.12
C PHE A 182 -0.84 -16.64 -11.42
N ILE A 183 -1.16 -16.07 -12.57
CA ILE A 183 -0.63 -14.79 -13.05
C ILE A 183 -1.80 -13.82 -13.25
N GLY A 184 -1.66 -12.63 -12.68
CA GLY A 184 -2.66 -11.56 -12.75
C GLY A 184 -3.57 -11.58 -11.54
N SER A 185 -3.57 -10.48 -10.79
CA SER A 185 -4.42 -10.31 -9.61
C SER A 185 -4.86 -8.86 -9.49
N ARG A 186 -5.39 -8.46 -8.32
CA ARG A 186 -5.61 -7.03 -8.05
C ARG A 186 -4.30 -6.25 -7.89
N THR A 187 -3.19 -6.93 -7.60
CA THR A 187 -1.91 -6.28 -7.29
C THR A 187 -0.96 -6.20 -8.48
N ASP A 188 -1.23 -6.94 -9.57
CA ASP A 188 -0.33 -7.16 -10.71
C ASP A 188 -1.09 -7.37 -12.03
#